data_AF-A0A0Q8QSF5-F1
#
_entry.id   AF-A0A0Q8QSF5-F1
#
_cell.length_a   1.000
_cell.length_b   1.000
_cell.length_c   1.000
_cell.angle_alpha   90.00
_cell.angle_beta   90.00
_cell.angle_gamma   90.00
#
_symmetry.space_group_name_H-M   'P 1'
#
loop_
_entity.id
_entity.type
_entity.pdbx_description
1 polymer ?
#
loop_
_entity_poly.entity_id
_entity_poly.type
_entity_poly.pdbx_seq_one_letter_code
_entity_poly.pdbx_strand_id
1 'polypeptide(L)'
;MESLSPPGETGEIDKETAMQRLEWSPLLETGVAEMDASHRALLQAIHATIDSENSSLPSRIAELLSALSLDFAEEEALMDQLYYPAEHEHRAAHRRALAALQHALPVAQADPTGARTLLERLPRWFLGHLGAMDLPLAVAVENAGHPHSQPSNAKLRQQLAQLLQEQSI
;
A
#
# COMPACT_ATOMS: atom_id res chain seq x y z
N MET A 1 5.39 -40.50 48.46
CA MET A 1 5.56 -40.73 47.02
C MET A 1 4.77 -39.66 46.31
N GLU A 2 5.37 -38.47 46.19
CA GLU A 2 4.84 -37.37 45.39
C GLU A 2 5.26 -37.60 43.94
N SER A 3 4.28 -37.65 43.03
CA SER A 3 4.51 -37.68 41.59
C SER A 3 4.26 -36.29 41.05
N LEU A 4 5.35 -35.53 40.90
CA LEU A 4 5.39 -34.24 40.19
C LEU A 4 5.40 -34.50 38.69
N SER A 5 4.39 -34.00 37.97
CA SER A 5 4.45 -33.83 36.51
C SER A 5 5.31 -32.60 36.18
N PRO A 6 6.17 -32.65 35.15
CA PRO A 6 6.93 -31.47 34.72
C PRO A 6 6.05 -30.49 33.92
N PRO A 7 6.41 -29.19 33.92
CA PRO A 7 5.62 -28.12 33.34
C PRO A 7 5.71 -28.08 31.80
N GLY A 8 4.63 -27.62 31.18
CA GLY A 8 4.60 -27.29 29.75
C GLY A 8 5.50 -26.09 29.44
N GLU A 9 6.68 -26.36 28.90
CA GLU A 9 7.49 -25.49 28.04
C GLU A 9 7.03 -25.72 26.59
N THR A 10 6.78 -24.76 25.72
CA THR A 10 7.02 -23.31 25.69
C THR A 10 5.91 -22.73 24.81
N GLY A 11 5.12 -21.79 25.35
CA GLY A 11 4.36 -20.87 24.52
C GLY A 11 5.37 -20.07 23.71
N GLU A 12 5.55 -20.45 22.46
CA GLU A 12 6.30 -19.69 21.49
C GLU A 12 5.67 -18.29 21.46
N ILE A 13 6.52 -17.31 21.77
CA ILE A 13 6.18 -15.91 22.00
C ILE A 13 5.22 -15.48 20.89
N ASP A 14 3.98 -15.14 21.29
CA ASP A 14 2.97 -14.61 20.37
C ASP A 14 3.63 -13.55 19.51
N LYS A 15 3.47 -13.67 18.19
CA LYS A 15 3.86 -12.67 17.20
C LYS A 15 3.02 -11.41 17.40
N GLU A 16 3.19 -10.74 18.53
CA GLU A 16 2.64 -9.43 18.87
C GLU A 16 3.46 -8.34 18.16
N THR A 17 3.68 -8.55 16.87
CA THR A 17 3.77 -7.53 15.83
C THR A 17 3.38 -8.18 14.51
N ALA A 18 2.31 -8.97 14.50
CA ALA A 18 1.51 -9.09 13.30
C ALA A 18 1.01 -7.68 13.01
N MET A 19 1.77 -6.94 12.20
CA MET A 19 1.30 -5.71 11.56
C MET A 19 -0.14 -5.99 11.14
N GLN A 20 -1.10 -5.26 11.71
CA GLN A 20 -2.50 -5.49 11.39
C GLN A 20 -2.63 -5.53 9.87
N ARG A 21 -3.09 -6.67 9.35
CA ARG A 21 -3.27 -6.87 7.92
C ARG A 21 -4.17 -5.75 7.42
N LEU A 22 -3.69 -4.99 6.45
CA LEU A 22 -4.42 -3.84 5.96
C LEU A 22 -5.58 -4.32 5.10
N GLU A 23 -6.80 -4.35 5.64
CA GLU A 23 -7.97 -4.74 4.86
C GLU A 23 -8.55 -3.57 4.06
N TRP A 24 -9.02 -3.85 2.84
CA TRP A 24 -9.77 -2.84 2.09
C TRP A 24 -11.03 -2.47 2.87
N SER A 25 -11.29 -1.17 2.97
CA SER A 25 -12.48 -0.65 3.64
C SER A 25 -12.94 0.64 2.95
N PRO A 26 -14.19 1.09 3.19
CA PRO A 26 -14.66 2.38 2.69
C PRO A 26 -13.80 3.59 3.10
N LEU A 27 -12.91 3.40 4.08
CA LEU A 27 -11.99 4.43 4.56
C LEU A 27 -10.79 4.64 3.63
N LEU A 28 -10.53 3.66 2.75
CA LEU A 28 -9.49 3.74 1.72
C LEU A 28 -10.07 4.20 0.36
N GLU A 29 -11.38 4.39 0.26
CA GLU A 29 -12.02 4.83 -0.99
C GLU A 29 -11.73 6.31 -1.26
N THR A 30 -11.11 6.56 -2.41
CA THR A 30 -10.86 7.88 -2.96
C THR A 30 -12.14 8.55 -3.47
N GLY A 31 -13.14 7.75 -3.89
CA GLY A 31 -14.36 8.25 -4.53
C GLY A 31 -14.30 8.23 -6.06
N VAL A 32 -13.13 8.01 -6.65
CA VAL A 32 -12.95 7.77 -8.09
C VAL A 32 -12.92 6.26 -8.31
N ALA A 33 -13.96 5.73 -8.96
CA ALA A 33 -14.20 4.30 -9.06
C ALA A 33 -13.03 3.52 -9.71
N GLU A 34 -12.41 4.10 -10.71
CA GLU A 34 -11.26 3.55 -11.41
C GLU A 34 -10.03 3.47 -10.48
N MET A 35 -9.72 4.55 -9.75
CA MET A 35 -8.62 4.57 -8.77
C MET A 35 -8.88 3.56 -7.64
N ASP A 36 -10.10 3.52 -7.11
CA ASP A 36 -10.48 2.58 -6.04
C ASP A 36 -10.35 1.12 -6.47
N ALA A 37 -10.64 0.81 -7.74
CA ALA A 37 -10.46 -0.53 -8.29
C ALA A 37 -8.98 -0.90 -8.38
N SER A 38 -8.13 -0.01 -8.91
CA SER A 38 -6.69 -0.24 -9.03
C SER A 38 -6.02 -0.34 -7.66
N HIS A 39 -6.32 0.57 -6.73
CA HIS A 39 -5.79 0.55 -5.36
C HIS A 39 -6.20 -0.69 -4.57
N ARG A 40 -7.42 -1.20 -4.75
CA ARG A 40 -7.84 -2.47 -4.16
C ARG A 40 -7.03 -3.65 -4.72
N ALA A 41 -6.80 -3.66 -6.03
CA ALA A 41 -5.98 -4.70 -6.67
C ALA A 41 -4.51 -4.63 -6.22
N LEU A 42 -3.95 -3.42 -6.06
CA LEU A 42 -2.61 -3.21 -5.53
C LEU A 42 -2.48 -3.71 -4.10
N LEU A 43 -3.44 -3.41 -3.23
CA LEU A 43 -3.43 -3.91 -1.86
C LEU A 43 -3.44 -5.45 -1.81
N GLN A 44 -4.22 -6.09 -2.68
CA GLN A 44 -4.22 -7.54 -2.83
C GLN A 44 -2.86 -8.07 -3.33
N ALA A 45 -2.23 -7.40 -4.30
CA ALA A 45 -0.90 -7.77 -4.80
C ALA A 45 0.20 -7.58 -3.74
N ILE A 46 0.11 -6.54 -2.92
CA ILE A 46 0.99 -6.30 -1.76
C ILE A 46 0.89 -7.48 -0.79
N HIS A 47 -0.33 -7.87 -0.40
CA HIS A 47 -0.54 -9.03 0.46
C HIS A 47 -0.02 -10.32 -0.15
N ALA A 48 -0.34 -10.58 -1.42
CA ALA A 48 0.12 -11.78 -2.12
C ALA A 48 1.65 -11.85 -2.19
N THR A 49 2.33 -10.70 -2.25
CA THR A 49 3.79 -10.62 -2.23
C THR A 49 4.35 -10.93 -0.84
N ILE A 50 3.79 -10.31 0.21
CA ILE A 50 4.21 -10.52 1.61
C ILE A 50 3.99 -11.97 2.05
N ASP A 51 2.84 -12.55 1.70
CA ASP A 51 2.44 -13.90 2.10
C ASP A 51 3.05 -15.01 1.22
N SER A 52 3.74 -14.65 0.13
CA SER A 52 4.31 -15.60 -0.81
C SER A 52 5.35 -16.51 -0.19
N GLU A 53 5.56 -17.70 -0.75
CA GLU A 53 6.72 -18.53 -0.42
C GLU A 53 8.00 -17.94 -1.01
N ASN A 54 9.16 -18.21 -0.39
CA ASN A 54 10.46 -17.71 -0.86
C ASN A 54 10.76 -18.06 -2.33
N SER A 55 10.33 -19.23 -2.79
CA SER A 55 10.46 -19.69 -4.18
C SER A 55 9.69 -18.83 -5.18
N SER A 56 8.57 -18.25 -4.75
CA SER A 56 7.67 -17.42 -5.56
C SER A 56 7.85 -15.92 -5.34
N LEU A 57 8.59 -15.51 -4.31
CA LEU A 57 8.77 -14.11 -3.95
C LEU A 57 9.29 -13.24 -5.13
N PRO A 58 10.29 -13.67 -5.93
CA PRO A 58 10.73 -12.88 -7.08
C PRO A 58 9.62 -12.65 -8.11
N SER A 59 8.80 -13.67 -8.41
CA SER A 59 7.70 -13.50 -9.37
C SER A 59 6.62 -12.57 -8.83
N ARG A 60 6.31 -12.64 -7.54
CA ARG A 60 5.35 -11.73 -6.90
C ARG A 60 5.82 -10.28 -6.88
N ILE A 61 7.11 -10.04 -6.61
CA ILE A 61 7.70 -8.70 -6.70
C ILE A 61 7.58 -8.17 -8.14
N ALA A 62 7.82 -9.00 -9.15
CA ALA A 62 7.69 -8.60 -10.55
C ALA A 62 6.24 -8.29 -10.95
N GLU A 63 5.27 -9.09 -10.49
CA GLU A 63 3.83 -8.84 -10.67
C GLU A 63 3.41 -7.53 -10.02
N LEU A 64 3.81 -7.29 -8.78
CA LEU A 64 3.53 -6.06 -8.05
C LEU A 64 4.18 -4.84 -8.74
N LEU A 65 5.42 -4.95 -9.19
CA LEU A 65 6.10 -3.89 -9.93
C LEU A 65 5.34 -3.53 -11.20
N SER A 66 4.84 -4.53 -11.94
CA SER A 66 4.03 -4.30 -13.13
C SER A 66 2.71 -3.63 -12.81
N ALA A 67 2.02 -4.05 -11.75
CA ALA A 67 0.75 -3.47 -11.32
C ALA A 67 0.91 -2.00 -10.90
N LEU A 68 1.91 -1.69 -10.07
CA LEU A 68 2.22 -0.31 -9.67
C LEU A 68 2.62 0.57 -10.86
N SER A 69 3.40 0.04 -11.79
CA SER A 69 3.81 0.81 -12.97
C SER A 69 2.62 1.19 -13.84
N LEU A 70 1.62 0.31 -13.96
CA LEU A 70 0.38 0.59 -14.69
C LEU A 70 -0.46 1.65 -13.98
N ASP A 71 -0.74 1.45 -12.69
CA ASP A 71 -1.53 2.38 -11.87
C ASP A 71 -0.91 3.78 -11.86
N PHE A 72 0.40 3.88 -11.63
CA PHE A 72 1.12 5.15 -11.69
C PHE A 72 1.05 5.82 -13.06
N ALA A 73 1.08 5.06 -14.15
CA ALA A 73 0.94 5.63 -15.49
C ALA A 73 -0.47 6.21 -15.73
N GLU A 74 -1.50 5.57 -15.18
CA GLU A 74 -2.88 6.05 -15.23
C GLU A 74 -3.05 7.33 -14.40
N GLU A 75 -2.56 7.35 -13.16
CA GLU A 75 -2.58 8.54 -12.31
C GLU A 75 -1.75 9.69 -12.90
N GLU A 76 -0.59 9.38 -13.48
CA GLU A 76 0.25 10.35 -14.17
C GLU A 76 -0.44 10.98 -15.37
N ALA A 77 -1.21 10.19 -16.14
CA ALA A 77 -2.03 10.72 -17.22
C ALA A 77 -3.15 11.63 -16.71
N LEU A 78 -3.75 11.33 -15.53
CA LEU A 78 -4.71 12.23 -14.88
C LEU A 78 -4.04 13.53 -14.45
N MET A 79 -2.83 13.46 -13.87
CA MET A 79 -2.06 14.64 -13.50
C MET A 79 -1.77 15.55 -14.70
N ASP A 80 -1.38 14.97 -15.83
CA ASP A 80 -1.13 15.71 -17.08
C ASP A 80 -2.40 16.41 -17.59
N GLN A 81 -3.54 15.70 -17.60
CA GLN A 81 -4.82 16.24 -18.07
C GLN A 81 -5.31 17.42 -17.22
N LEU A 82 -5.04 17.38 -15.91
CA LEU A 82 -5.51 18.36 -14.94
C LEU A 82 -4.53 19.53 -14.74
N TYR A 83 -3.34 19.48 -15.36
CA TYR A 83 -2.22 20.36 -15.02
C TYR A 83 -1.98 20.36 -13.50
N TYR A 84 -1.93 19.16 -12.91
CA TYR A 84 -1.96 18.98 -11.47
C TYR A 84 -0.76 19.66 -10.78
N PRO A 85 -0.98 20.63 -9.87
CA PRO A 85 0.11 21.47 -9.36
C PRO A 85 1.25 20.72 -8.66
N ALA A 86 0.97 19.56 -8.07
CA ALA A 86 1.94 18.76 -7.32
C ALA A 86 2.54 17.59 -8.12
N GLU A 87 2.35 17.55 -9.45
CA GLU A 87 2.75 16.42 -10.30
C GLU A 87 4.22 16.01 -10.14
N HIS A 88 5.12 16.99 -9.95
CA HIS A 88 6.56 16.72 -9.87
C HIS A 88 6.90 15.91 -8.63
N GLU A 89 6.31 16.24 -7.48
CA GLU A 89 6.54 15.56 -6.22
C GLU A 89 5.89 14.17 -6.20
N HIS A 90 4.68 14.06 -6.77
CA HIS A 90 3.93 12.81 -6.89
C HIS A 90 4.68 11.80 -7.79
N ARG A 91 5.08 12.21 -9.00
CA ARG A 91 5.91 11.39 -9.91
C ARG A 91 7.25 11.00 -9.28
N ALA A 92 7.85 11.88 -8.47
CA ALA A 92 9.07 11.54 -7.75
C ALA A 92 8.84 10.46 -6.70
N ALA A 93 7.67 10.44 -6.04
CA ALA A 93 7.29 9.37 -5.12
C ALA A 93 7.08 8.04 -5.85
N HIS A 94 6.38 8.05 -6.99
CA HIS A 94 6.22 6.88 -7.87
C HIS A 94 7.57 6.26 -8.24
N ARG A 95 8.48 7.08 -8.79
CA ARG A 95 9.83 6.62 -9.18
C ARG A 95 10.59 5.98 -8.02
N ARG A 96 10.49 6.53 -6.80
CA ARG A 96 11.13 5.95 -5.61
C ARG A 96 10.54 4.59 -5.25
N ALA A 97 9.22 4.44 -5.30
CA ALA A 97 8.55 3.18 -5.02
C ALA A 97 8.93 2.09 -6.04
N LEU A 98 8.89 2.42 -7.33
CA LEU A 98 9.32 1.51 -8.40
C LEU A 98 10.78 1.11 -8.26
N ALA A 99 11.68 2.07 -7.99
CA ALA A 99 13.10 1.79 -7.79
C ALA A 99 13.35 0.87 -6.58
N ALA A 100 12.60 1.03 -5.49
CA ALA A 100 12.70 0.17 -4.32
C ALA A 100 12.30 -1.28 -4.65
N LEU A 101 11.21 -1.49 -5.39
CA LEU A 101 10.79 -2.83 -5.82
C LEU A 101 11.75 -3.45 -6.86
N GLN A 102 12.24 -2.64 -7.79
CA GLN A 102 13.29 -3.06 -8.74
C GLN A 102 14.55 -3.52 -8.02
N HIS A 103 14.93 -2.85 -6.93
CA HIS A 103 16.05 -3.25 -6.09
C HIS A 103 15.75 -4.54 -5.29
N ALA A 104 14.53 -4.70 -4.78
CA ALA A 104 14.13 -5.88 -4.02
C ALA A 104 14.13 -7.17 -4.87
N LEU A 105 13.90 -7.07 -6.19
CA LEU A 105 13.81 -8.22 -7.07
C LEU A 105 15.09 -9.09 -7.12
N PRO A 106 16.29 -8.57 -7.43
CA PRO A 106 17.53 -9.36 -7.38
C PRO A 106 17.87 -9.79 -5.94
N VAL A 107 17.51 -9.00 -4.93
CA VAL A 107 17.69 -9.41 -3.52
C VAL A 107 16.83 -10.63 -3.23
N ALA A 108 15.58 -10.70 -3.68
CA ALA A 108 14.72 -11.85 -3.44
C ALA A 108 15.22 -13.15 -4.07
N GLN A 109 16.01 -13.06 -5.15
CA GLN A 109 16.63 -14.23 -5.79
C GLN A 109 17.82 -14.77 -4.99
N ALA A 110 18.58 -13.89 -4.33
CA ALA A 110 19.79 -14.24 -3.59
C ALA A 110 19.55 -14.47 -2.08
N ASP A 111 18.69 -13.64 -1.49
CA ASP A 111 18.35 -13.59 -0.08
C ASP A 111 16.86 -13.21 0.11
N PRO A 112 15.94 -14.20 0.05
CA PRO A 112 14.51 -13.97 0.26
C PRO A 112 14.19 -13.32 1.61
N THR A 113 14.97 -13.60 2.66
CA THR A 113 14.76 -13.00 3.99
C THR A 113 15.09 -11.52 3.96
N GLY A 114 16.25 -11.15 3.39
CA GLY A 114 16.62 -9.74 3.20
C GLY A 114 15.61 -8.96 2.35
N ALA A 115 15.09 -9.58 1.29
CA ALA A 115 14.04 -8.98 0.47
C ALA A 115 12.74 -8.72 1.25
N ARG A 116 12.34 -9.64 2.15
CA ARG A 116 11.16 -9.43 3.01
C ARG A 116 11.34 -8.24 3.94
N THR A 117 12.53 -8.05 4.52
CA THR A 117 12.82 -6.87 5.35
C THR A 117 12.68 -5.56 4.57
N LEU A 118 13.01 -5.55 3.27
CA LEU A 118 12.77 -4.39 2.41
C LEU A 118 11.26 -4.14 2.19
N LEU A 119 10.48 -5.22 2.05
CA LEU A 119 9.05 -5.18 1.74
C LEU A 119 8.15 -4.92 2.97
N GLU A 120 8.64 -5.08 4.20
CA GLU A 120 7.88 -4.83 5.44
C GLU A 120 7.26 -3.42 5.48
N ARG A 121 7.91 -2.44 4.85
CA ARG A 121 7.45 -1.04 4.84
C ARG A 121 6.34 -0.78 3.81
N LEU A 122 6.08 -1.72 2.91
CA LEU A 122 5.23 -1.53 1.74
C LEU A 122 3.76 -1.22 2.10
N PRO A 123 3.09 -1.93 3.03
CA PRO A 123 1.71 -1.58 3.41
C PRO A 123 1.60 -0.19 4.03
N ARG A 124 2.57 0.19 4.87
CA ARG A 124 2.61 1.53 5.49
C ARG A 124 2.86 2.62 4.45
N TRP A 125 3.78 2.37 3.52
CA TRP A 125 4.03 3.29 2.41
C TRP A 125 2.77 3.49 1.57
N PHE A 126 2.06 2.41 1.21
CA PHE A 126 0.84 2.46 0.41
C PHE A 126 -0.22 3.35 1.06
N LEU A 127 -0.49 3.18 2.36
CA LEU A 127 -1.42 4.05 3.08
C LEU A 127 -0.99 5.52 3.10
N GLY A 128 0.31 5.76 3.31
CA GLY A 128 0.86 7.11 3.32
C GLY A 128 0.71 7.79 1.97
N HIS A 129 0.95 7.05 0.89
CA HIS A 129 0.81 7.53 -0.48
C HIS A 129 -0.64 7.83 -0.83
N LEU A 130 -1.53 6.87 -0.60
CA LEU A 130 -2.98 7.00 -0.76
C LEU A 130 -3.51 8.25 -0.06
N GLY A 131 -3.15 8.42 1.21
CA GLY A 131 -3.61 9.53 2.04
C GLY A 131 -3.12 10.90 1.58
N ALA A 132 -1.81 10.99 1.30
CA ALA A 132 -1.13 12.27 1.12
C ALA A 132 -1.06 12.74 -0.34
N MET A 133 -1.20 11.83 -1.31
CA MET A 133 -0.98 12.12 -2.72
C MET A 133 -2.18 11.72 -3.59
N ASP A 134 -2.70 10.50 -3.43
CA ASP A 134 -3.72 9.98 -4.35
C ASP A 134 -5.11 10.54 -4.02
N LEU A 135 -5.45 10.71 -2.73
CA LEU A 135 -6.69 11.37 -2.31
C LEU A 135 -6.79 12.83 -2.81
N PRO A 136 -5.76 13.69 -2.68
CA PRO A 136 -5.75 15.00 -3.31
C PRO A 136 -5.93 14.98 -4.83
N LEU A 137 -5.31 14.01 -5.53
CA LEU A 137 -5.49 13.83 -6.97
C LEU A 137 -6.94 13.46 -7.29
N ALA A 138 -7.53 12.50 -6.56
CA ALA A 138 -8.92 12.09 -6.73
C ALA A 138 -9.90 13.26 -6.53
N VAL A 139 -9.66 14.13 -5.54
CA VAL A 139 -10.44 15.37 -5.36
C VAL A 139 -10.32 16.30 -6.57
N ALA A 140 -9.13 16.42 -7.16
CA ALA A 140 -8.95 17.21 -8.38
C ALA A 140 -9.70 16.61 -9.58
N VAL A 141 -9.69 15.28 -9.73
CA VAL A 141 -10.46 14.54 -10.75
C VAL A 141 -11.97 14.76 -10.58
N GLU A 142 -12.49 14.61 -9.37
CA GLU A 142 -13.91 14.84 -9.08
C GLU A 142 -14.34 16.28 -9.43
N ASN A 143 -13.54 17.27 -9.05
CA ASN A 143 -13.82 18.69 -9.32
C ASN A 143 -13.80 19.02 -10.82
N ALA A 144 -12.91 18.38 -11.59
CA ALA A 144 -12.84 18.55 -13.03
C ALA A 144 -14.04 17.89 -13.76
N GLY A 145 -14.51 16.74 -13.25
CA GLY A 145 -15.71 16.07 -13.77
C GLY A 145 -17.03 16.74 -13.35
N HIS A 146 -17.03 17.45 -12.22
CA HIS A 146 -18.24 18.06 -11.63
C HIS A 146 -18.00 19.48 -11.06
N PRO A 147 -17.78 20.49 -11.91
CA PRO A 147 -17.41 21.85 -11.47
C PRO A 147 -18.45 22.58 -10.60
N HIS A 148 -19.65 22.01 -10.42
CA HIS A 148 -20.76 22.59 -9.64
C HIS A 148 -21.43 21.61 -8.65
N SER A 149 -20.89 20.40 -8.45
CA SER A 149 -21.40 19.47 -7.45
C SER A 149 -20.75 19.72 -6.09
N GLN A 150 -21.42 19.36 -4.99
CA GLN A 150 -20.77 19.36 -3.69
C GLN A 150 -19.56 18.41 -3.71
N PRO A 151 -18.41 18.78 -3.15
CA PRO A 151 -17.27 17.88 -3.04
C PRO A 151 -17.71 16.64 -2.27
N SER A 152 -17.24 15.46 -2.68
CA SER A 152 -17.50 14.24 -1.92
C SER A 152 -16.93 14.39 -0.50
N ASN A 153 -17.30 13.47 0.40
CA ASN A 153 -16.74 13.42 1.76
C ASN A 153 -15.21 13.14 1.80
N ALA A 154 -14.47 13.30 0.69
CA ALA A 154 -13.03 13.10 0.58
C ALA A 154 -12.20 13.72 1.71
N LYS A 155 -12.54 14.93 2.16
CA LYS A 155 -11.84 15.59 3.29
C LYS A 155 -12.06 14.87 4.63
N LEU A 156 -13.27 14.35 4.85
CA LEU A 156 -13.61 13.50 5.99
C LEU A 156 -12.91 12.13 5.88
N ARG A 157 -12.82 11.57 4.67
CA ARG A 157 -12.09 10.32 4.40
C ARG A 157 -10.59 10.47 4.63
N GLN A 158 -9.97 11.56 4.19
CA GLN A 158 -8.57 11.90 4.48
C GLN A 158 -8.29 12.00 5.98
N GLN A 159 -9.11 12.77 6.71
CA GLN A 159 -8.95 12.92 8.16
C GLN A 159 -9.10 11.58 8.89
N LEU A 160 -10.03 10.74 8.43
CA LEU A 160 -10.23 9.42 9.01
C LEU A 160 -9.08 8.45 8.67
N ALA A 161 -8.57 8.44 7.44
CA ALA A 161 -7.41 7.65 7.05
C ALA A 161 -6.16 8.04 7.86
N GLN A 162 -5.94 9.34 8.08
CA GLN A 162 -4.82 9.84 8.88
C GLN A 162 -4.95 9.44 10.36
N LEU A 163 -6.16 9.53 10.93
CA LEU A 163 -6.41 9.09 12.31
C LEU A 163 -6.20 7.57 12.49
N LEU A 164 -6.52 6.74 11.49
CA LEU A 164 -6.28 5.30 11.54
C LEU A 164 -4.78 4.96 11.45
N GLN A 165 -4.02 5.72 10.66
CA GLN A 165 -2.55 5.60 10.62
C GLN A 165 -1.90 5.93 11.97
N GLU A 166 -2.43 6.93 12.68
CA GLU A 166 -1.92 7.34 13.99
C GLU A 166 -2.27 6.34 15.11
N GLN A 167 -3.40 5.65 15.01
CA GLN A 167 -3.86 4.64 15.99
C GLN A 167 -3.26 3.24 15.80
N SER A 168 -2.56 3.01 14.69
CA SER A 168 -1.86 1.73 14.41
C SER A 168 -0.39 1.75 14.84
N ILE A 169 -0.02 2.70 15.71
CA ILE A 169 1.33 2.87 16.29
C ILE A 169 1.34 2.37 17.73
#